data_AF-A0A0K0DE78-F1
#
_entry.id   AF-A0A0K0DE78-F1
#
_cell.length_a   1.000
_cell.length_b   1.000
_cell.length_c   1.000
_cell.angle_alpha   90.00
_cell.angle_beta   90.00
_cell.angle_gamma   90.00
#
_symmetry.space_group_name_H-M   'P 1'
#
loop_
_entity.id
_entity.type
_entity.pdbx_description
1 polymer ?
#
loop_
_entity_poly.entity_id
_entity_poly.type
_entity_poly.pdbx_seq_one_letter_code
_entity_poly.pdbx_strand_id
1 'polypeptide(L)'
;MRSLLLSFFQVSRAPLAFRVESMLANRSLHTTVVHKDIDSAAKYIGAGAATVGVAGSGAGIGNVFGALVIGYARNPSLKQQLFSYAILGFALSEAMGLFCLTMGFMILFAL
;
A
#
# COMPACT_ATOMS: atom_id res chain seq x y z
N MET A 1 7.76 -61.90 24.14
CA MET A 1 6.40 -61.54 24.60
C MET A 1 6.35 -60.70 25.88
N ARG A 2 7.40 -60.62 26.72
CA ARG A 2 7.44 -59.70 27.89
C ARG A 2 7.80 -58.24 27.58
N SER A 3 8.31 -57.92 26.39
CA SER A 3 8.67 -56.55 25.99
C SER A 3 7.47 -55.68 25.57
N LEU A 4 6.34 -56.28 25.19
CA LEU A 4 5.14 -55.53 24.76
C LEU A 4 4.30 -55.02 25.94
N LEU A 5 4.44 -55.61 27.13
CA LEU A 5 3.72 -55.23 28.34
C LEU A 5 4.33 -54.00 29.03
N LEU A 6 5.61 -53.69 28.74
CA LEU A 6 6.29 -52.46 29.20
C LEU A 6 6.00 -51.25 28.30
N SER A 7 5.68 -51.45 27.02
CA SER A 7 5.34 -50.35 26.10
C SER A 7 3.99 -49.69 26.41
N PHE A 8 3.04 -50.43 27.00
CA PHE A 8 1.74 -49.86 27.41
C PHE A 8 1.80 -49.07 28.72
N PHE A 9 2.81 -49.29 29.57
CA PHE A 9 3.00 -48.49 30.79
C PHE A 9 3.68 -47.14 30.50
N GLN A 10 4.30 -46.98 29.32
CA GLN A 10 5.05 -45.78 28.95
C GLN A 10 4.19 -44.70 28.26
N VAL A 11 2.94 -45.00 27.90
CA VAL A 11 1.97 -44.01 27.35
C VAL A 11 1.32 -43.14 28.44
N SER A 12 1.43 -43.51 29.72
CA SER A 12 0.76 -42.79 30.82
C SER A 12 1.60 -41.68 31.49
N ARG A 13 2.80 -41.37 30.99
CA ARG A 13 3.64 -40.28 31.52
C ARG A 13 4.13 -39.37 30.40
N ALA A 14 3.21 -38.66 29.75
CA ALA A 14 3.57 -37.41 29.11
C ALA A 14 4.17 -36.49 30.19
N PRO A 15 5.39 -35.95 29.99
CA PRO A 15 6.01 -35.09 30.99
C PRO A 15 5.15 -33.82 31.16
N LEU A 16 4.61 -33.63 32.36
CA LEU A 16 3.93 -32.40 32.79
C LEU A 16 4.78 -31.14 32.50
N ALA A 17 6.10 -31.28 32.39
CA ALA A 17 7.02 -30.22 32.03
C ALA A 17 6.78 -29.64 30.60
N PHE A 18 6.50 -30.48 29.60
CA PHE A 18 6.27 -30.02 28.22
C PHE A 18 4.94 -29.27 28.07
N ARG A 19 3.97 -29.58 28.94
CA ARG A 19 2.67 -28.90 28.99
C ARG A 19 2.74 -27.55 29.72
N VAL A 20 3.66 -27.38 30.66
CA VAL A 20 3.89 -26.11 31.37
C VAL A 20 4.67 -25.13 30.50
N GLU A 21 5.67 -25.60 29.74
CA GLU A 21 6.40 -24.75 28.78
C GLU A 21 5.49 -24.18 27.68
N SER A 22 4.53 -24.96 27.16
CA SER A 22 3.58 -24.44 26.16
C SER A 22 2.55 -23.45 26.73
N MET A 23 2.23 -23.53 28.04
CA MET A 23 1.43 -22.50 28.72
C MET A 23 2.23 -21.24 29.06
N LEU A 24 3.52 -21.36 29.36
CA LEU A 24 4.41 -20.21 29.61
C LEU A 24 4.92 -19.57 28.31
N ALA A 25 4.94 -20.30 27.19
CA ALA A 25 5.15 -19.75 25.85
C ALA A 25 3.91 -19.07 25.28
N ASN A 26 2.72 -19.33 25.86
CA ASN A 26 1.53 -18.49 25.72
C ASN A 26 1.67 -17.16 26.49
N ARG A 27 2.92 -16.69 26.67
CA ARG A 27 3.32 -15.36 27.13
C ARG A 27 2.44 -14.34 26.42
N SER A 28 1.38 -13.96 27.12
CA SER A 28 0.84 -12.62 27.19
C SER A 28 1.16 -11.81 25.93
N LEU A 29 0.49 -12.13 24.82
CA LEU A 29 0.22 -11.08 23.86
C LEU A 29 -0.71 -10.13 24.61
N HIS A 30 -0.10 -9.16 25.28
CA HIS A 30 -0.82 -8.04 25.87
C HIS A 30 -1.34 -7.22 24.70
N THR A 31 -2.46 -7.67 24.14
CA THR A 31 -3.20 -6.90 23.17
C THR A 31 -3.84 -5.78 23.96
N THR A 32 -3.30 -4.57 23.80
CA THR A 32 -3.95 -3.37 24.29
C THR A 32 -5.37 -3.30 23.70
N VAL A 33 -6.30 -2.70 24.45
CA VAL A 33 -7.66 -2.46 23.98
C VAL A 33 -7.67 -1.81 22.60
N VAL A 34 -8.60 -2.22 21.73
CA VAL A 34 -8.74 -1.67 20.37
C VAL A 34 -9.04 -0.18 20.46
N HIS A 35 -8.07 0.66 20.08
CA HIS A 35 -8.23 2.11 19.98
C HIS A 35 -8.62 2.49 18.56
N LYS A 36 -9.92 2.77 18.36
CA LYS A 36 -10.46 3.24 17.06
C LYS A 36 -9.82 4.56 16.60
N ASP A 37 -9.27 5.34 17.53
CA ASP A 37 -8.61 6.61 17.25
C ASP A 37 -7.31 6.42 16.43
N ILE A 38 -6.60 5.31 16.63
CA ILE A 38 -5.36 5.00 15.91
C ILE A 38 -5.68 4.66 14.45
N ASP A 39 -6.73 3.88 14.20
CA ASP A 39 -7.17 3.55 12.84
C ASP A 39 -7.60 4.81 12.07
N SER A 40 -8.27 5.73 12.76
CA SER A 40 -8.70 7.02 12.22
C SER A 40 -7.48 7.90 11.86
N ALA A 41 -6.50 7.99 12.76
CA ALA A 41 -5.25 8.72 12.52
C ALA A 41 -4.45 8.13 11.35
N ALA A 42 -4.36 6.79 11.28
CA ALA A 42 -3.67 6.09 10.21
C ALA A 42 -4.31 6.34 8.85
N LYS A 43 -5.66 6.41 8.76
CA LYS A 43 -6.37 6.78 7.53
C LYS A 43 -6.00 8.18 7.04
N TYR A 44 -6.01 9.19 7.92
CA TYR A 44 -5.67 10.55 7.52
C TYR A 44 -4.21 10.68 7.06
N ILE A 45 -3.28 10.01 7.74
CA ILE A 45 -1.86 10.00 7.35
C ILE A 45 -1.68 9.27 6.02
N GLY A 46 -2.28 8.08 5.87
CA GLY A 46 -2.20 7.28 4.65
C GLY A 46 -2.81 7.99 3.44
N ALA A 47 -3.95 8.64 3.63
CA ALA A 47 -4.58 9.45 2.60
C ALA A 47 -3.71 10.65 2.18
N GLY A 48 -3.15 11.38 3.15
CA GLY A 48 -2.22 12.48 2.87
C GLY A 48 -1.00 12.01 2.09
N ALA A 49 -0.38 10.92 2.52
CA ALA A 49 0.77 10.32 1.83
C ALA A 49 0.41 9.88 0.39
N ALA A 50 -0.78 9.32 0.18
CA ALA A 50 -1.25 8.94 -1.15
C ALA A 50 -1.38 10.14 -2.09
N THR A 51 -1.72 11.35 -1.62
CA THR A 51 -1.85 12.53 -2.50
C THR A 51 -0.52 13.07 -3.04
N VAL A 52 0.62 12.70 -2.46
CA VAL A 52 1.94 13.20 -2.89
C VAL A 52 2.23 12.85 -4.36
N GLY A 53 1.69 11.74 -4.88
CA GLY A 53 1.86 11.36 -6.28
C GLY A 53 1.25 12.34 -7.29
N VAL A 54 0.33 13.22 -6.88
CA VAL A 54 -0.21 14.29 -7.74
C VAL A 54 0.88 15.28 -8.16
N ALA A 55 1.92 15.47 -7.34
CA ALA A 55 3.07 16.29 -7.71
C ALA A 55 3.77 15.76 -8.98
N GLY A 56 3.79 14.44 -9.17
CA GLY A 56 4.32 13.79 -10.37
C GLY A 56 3.52 14.15 -11.63
N SER A 57 2.19 14.21 -11.53
CA SER A 57 1.34 14.68 -12.64
C SER A 57 1.62 16.15 -12.96
N GLY A 58 1.72 17.01 -11.94
CA GLY A 58 2.04 18.44 -12.15
C GLY A 58 3.39 18.64 -12.86
N ALA A 59 4.42 17.89 -12.47
CA ALA A 59 5.72 17.90 -13.15
C ALA A 59 5.63 17.37 -14.59
N GLY A 60 4.84 16.31 -14.81
CA GLY A 60 4.58 15.75 -16.14
C GLY A 60 3.94 16.76 -17.08
N ILE A 61 2.88 17.44 -16.64
CA ILE A 61 2.18 18.48 -17.40
C ILE A 61 3.13 19.63 -17.75
N GLY A 62 3.92 20.11 -16.79
CA GLY A 62 4.90 21.16 -17.02
C GLY A 62 5.92 20.78 -18.09
N ASN A 63 6.39 19.53 -18.09
CA ASN A 63 7.32 19.03 -19.10
C ASN A 63 6.67 18.88 -20.49
N VAL A 64 5.43 18.39 -20.56
CA VAL A 64 4.67 18.24 -21.81
C VAL A 64 4.45 19.59 -22.47
N PHE A 65 3.95 20.58 -21.72
CA PHE A 65 3.74 21.93 -22.27
C PHE A 65 5.06 22.65 -22.54
N GLY A 66 6.10 22.46 -21.72
CA GLY A 66 7.44 23.00 -21.99
C GLY A 66 8.01 22.49 -23.31
N ALA A 67 7.93 21.18 -23.57
CA ALA A 67 8.35 20.58 -24.83
C ALA A 67 7.50 21.04 -26.01
N LEU A 68 6.19 21.28 -25.81
CA LEU A 68 5.29 21.81 -26.84
C LEU A 68 5.72 23.22 -27.27
N VAL A 69 6.01 24.12 -26.33
CA VAL A 69 6.45 25.50 -26.64
C VAL A 69 7.76 25.50 -27.42
N ILE A 70 8.74 24.71 -26.98
CA ILE A 70 10.03 24.57 -27.67
C ILE A 70 9.83 23.95 -29.06
N GLY A 71 8.99 22.92 -29.18
CA GLY A 71 8.67 22.27 -30.45
C GLY A 71 7.97 23.21 -31.43
N TYR A 72 7.02 24.02 -30.93
CA TYR A 72 6.33 25.03 -31.71
C TYR A 72 7.28 26.11 -32.22
N ALA A 73 8.19 26.60 -31.35
CA ALA A 73 9.18 27.61 -31.71
C ALA A 73 10.15 27.13 -32.81
N ARG A 74 10.44 25.83 -32.86
CA ARG A 74 11.33 25.24 -33.88
C ARG A 74 10.65 25.04 -35.22
N ASN A 75 9.40 24.55 -35.24
CA ASN A 75 8.69 24.22 -36.47
C ASN A 75 7.18 24.54 -36.36
N PRO A 76 6.76 25.79 -36.64
CA PRO A 76 5.37 26.22 -36.48
C PRO A 76 4.39 25.57 -37.47
N SER A 77 4.88 24.97 -38.56
CA SER A 77 4.06 24.28 -39.56
C SER A 77 3.36 23.02 -39.03
N LEU A 78 3.97 22.34 -38.04
CA LEU A 78 3.47 21.09 -37.46
C LEU A 78 2.56 21.31 -36.23
N LYS A 79 2.11 22.56 -35.99
CA LYS A 79 1.39 22.95 -34.78
C LYS A 79 0.21 22.04 -34.41
N GLN A 80 -0.59 21.62 -35.39
CA GLN A 80 -1.82 20.89 -35.13
C GLN A 80 -1.53 19.48 -34.60
N GLN A 81 -0.56 18.81 -35.21
CA GLN A 81 -0.16 17.46 -34.82
C GLN A 81 0.58 17.48 -33.48
N LEU A 82 1.48 18.46 -33.27
CA LEU A 82 2.19 18.63 -32.00
C LEU A 82 1.24 18.95 -30.85
N PHE A 83 0.21 19.77 -31.11
CA PHE A 83 -0.83 20.07 -30.13
C PHE A 83 -1.67 18.83 -29.80
N SER A 84 -2.08 18.03 -30.80
CA SER A 84 -2.77 16.76 -30.54
C SER A 84 -1.95 15.80 -29.67
N TYR A 85 -0.64 15.68 -29.90
CA TYR A 85 0.22 14.86 -29.05
C TYR A 85 0.42 15.45 -27.65
N ALA A 86 0.51 16.77 -27.52
CA ALA A 86 0.60 17.41 -26.21
C ALA A 86 -0.67 17.22 -25.39
N ILE A 87 -1.86 17.32 -26.01
CA ILE A 87 -3.13 17.07 -25.31
C ILE A 87 -3.27 15.60 -24.92
N LEU A 88 -2.81 14.67 -25.76
CA LEU A 88 -2.73 13.25 -25.39
C LEU A 88 -1.80 13.04 -24.18
N GLY A 89 -0.61 13.62 -24.19
CA GLY A 89 0.34 13.55 -23.07
C GLY A 89 -0.21 14.20 -21.78
N PHE A 90 -0.88 15.34 -21.91
CA PHE A 90 -1.59 16.01 -20.81
C PHE A 90 -2.66 15.10 -20.21
N ALA A 91 -3.53 14.52 -21.05
CA ALA A 91 -4.61 13.65 -20.60
C ALA A 91 -4.06 12.40 -19.88
N LEU A 92 -2.97 11.81 -20.35
CA LEU A 92 -2.32 10.67 -19.68
C LEU A 92 -1.69 11.07 -18.34
N SER A 93 -1.05 12.23 -18.26
CA SER A 93 -0.50 12.76 -17.01
C SER A 93 -1.61 13.01 -15.99
N GLU A 94 -2.69 13.67 -16.41
CA GLU A 94 -3.87 13.94 -15.58
C GLU A 94 -4.55 12.64 -15.12
N ALA A 95 -4.68 11.63 -15.99
CA ALA A 95 -5.25 10.35 -15.61
C ALA A 95 -4.47 9.69 -14.46
N MET A 96 -3.14 9.77 -14.47
CA MET A 96 -2.30 9.25 -13.38
C MET A 96 -2.42 10.10 -12.11
N GLY A 97 -2.53 11.42 -12.23
CA GLY A 97 -2.78 12.31 -11.08
C GLY A 97 -4.13 12.05 -10.42
N LEU A 98 -5.19 11.93 -11.23
CA LEU A 98 -6.53 11.58 -10.76
C LEU A 98 -6.58 10.18 -10.15
N PHE A 99 -5.87 9.21 -10.72
CA PHE A 99 -5.73 7.88 -10.13
C PHE A 99 -5.11 7.91 -8.73
N CYS A 100 -4.14 8.80 -8.51
CA CYS A 100 -3.54 9.02 -7.20
C CYS A 100 -4.56 9.60 -6.21
N LEU A 101 -5.37 10.57 -6.64
CA LEU A 101 -6.44 11.16 -5.83
C LEU A 101 -7.57 10.19 -5.52
N THR A 102 -7.97 9.33 -6.48
CA THR A 102 -9.01 8.34 -6.23
C THR A 102 -8.59 7.34 -5.16
N MET A 103 -7.32 6.92 -5.16
CA MET A 103 -6.78 6.09 -4.08
C MET A 103 -6.76 6.84 -2.74
N GLY A 104 -6.38 8.12 -2.72
CA GLY A 104 -6.46 8.95 -1.52
C GLY A 104 -7.89 9.06 -0.96
N PHE A 105 -8.88 9.29 -1.81
CA PHE A 105 -10.29 9.35 -1.41
C PHE A 105 -10.84 8.00 -0.96
N MET A 106 -10.41 6.91 -1.58
CA MET A 106 -10.77 5.56 -1.12
C MET A 106 -10.27 5.32 0.31
N ILE A 107 -9.05 5.77 0.64
CA ILE A 107 -8.49 5.65 2.00
C ILE A 107 -9.25 6.53 3.01
N LEU A 108 -9.74 7.71 2.62
CA LEU A 108 -10.47 8.61 3.51
C LEU A 108 -11.93 8.20 3.76
N PHE A 109 -12.62 7.69 2.74
CA PHE A 109 -14.08 7.57 2.77
C PHE A 109 -14.60 6.14 2.60
N ALA A 110 -13.81 5.22 2.05
CA ALA A 110 -14.25 3.86 1.76
C ALA A 110 -13.61 2.80 2.68
N LEU A 111 -12.37 3.03 3.13
CA LEU A 111 -11.71 2.24 4.17
C LEU A 111 -12.11 2.73 5.55
#